data_AF-A0A960JM12-F1
#
_entry.id   AF-A0A960JM12-F1
#
_cell.length_a   1.000
_cell.length_b   1.000
_cell.length_c   1.000
_cell.angle_alpha   90.00
_cell.angle_beta   90.00
_cell.angle_gamma   90.00
#
_symmetry.space_group_name_H-M   'P 1'
#
loop_
_entity.id
_entity.type
_entity.pdbx_description
1 polymer ?
#
loop_
_entity_poly.entity_id
_entity_poly.type
_entity_poly.pdbx_seq_one_letter_code
_entity_poly.pdbx_strand_id
1 'polypeptide(L)' 'MSAFHDLEMTSITGEQLSFSTYAGKLVLVVNVASY' A
#
# COMPACT_ATOMS: atom_id res chain seq x y z
N MET A 1 -9.42 -10.37 -11.45
CA MET A 1 -8.08 -9.96 -10.96
C MET A 1 -8.25 -8.61 -10.30
N SER A 2 -7.92 -8.47 -9.02
CA SER A 2 -7.80 -7.13 -8.42
C SER A 2 -6.49 -6.52 -8.89
N ALA A 3 -6.51 -5.25 -9.30
CA ALA A 3 -5.29 -4.52 -9.60
C ALA A 3 -4.68 -4.01 -8.29
N PHE A 4 -3.36 -3.85 -8.24
CA PHE A 4 -2.66 -3.27 -7.10
C PHE A 4 -3.24 -1.90 -6.68
N HIS A 5 -3.71 -1.11 -7.65
CA HIS A 5 -4.28 0.22 -7.42
C HIS A 5 -5.69 0.23 -6.82
N ASP A 6 -6.37 -0.92 -6.77
CA ASP A 6 -7.69 -1.06 -6.14
C ASP A 6 -7.58 -1.32 -4.62
N LEU A 7 -6.36 -1.44 -4.10
CA LEU A 7 -6.10 -1.73 -2.70
C LEU A 7 -6.14 -0.46 -1.85
N GLU A 8 -6.60 -0.65 -0.62
CA GLU A 8 -6.51 0.36 0.43
C GLU A 8 -5.77 -0.22 1.65
N MET A 9 -5.04 0.62 2.37
CA MET A 9 -4.45 0.27 3.66
C MET A 9 -4.62 1.39 4.67
N THR A 10 -4.57 1.04 5.94
CA THR A 10 -4.36 2.00 7.02
C THR A 10 -2.86 2.09 7.32
N SER A 11 -2.33 3.30 7.37
CA SER A 11 -0.94 3.56 7.74
C SER A 11 -0.70 3.32 9.23
N ILE A 12 0.58 3.28 9.62
CA ILE A 12 0.98 3.14 11.03
C ILE A 12 0.49 4.30 11.92
N THR A 13 0.22 5.48 11.33
CA THR A 13 -0.35 6.65 12.02
C THR A 13 -1.89 6.67 12.04
N GLY A 14 -2.54 5.66 11.45
CA GLY A 14 -4.00 5.54 11.43
C GLY A 14 -4.70 6.18 10.23
N GLU A 15 -3.95 6.77 9.29
CA GLU A 15 -4.52 7.38 8.09
C GLU A 15 -4.87 6.34 7.03
N GLN A 16 -6.01 6.49 6.36
CA GLN A 16 -6.39 5.64 5.23
C GLN A 16 -5.65 6.07 3.96
N LEU A 17 -5.04 5.11 3.26
CA LEU A 17 -4.25 5.31 2.05
C LEU A 17 -4.77 4.41 0.92
N SER A 18 -4.95 4.99 -0.26
CA SER A 18 -5.25 4.25 -1.49
C SER A 18 -3.99 4.00 -2.30
N PHE A 19 -3.86 2.79 -2.84
CA PHE A 19 -2.70 2.37 -3.63
C PHE A 19 -2.72 2.95 -5.05
N SER A 20 -3.85 3.55 -5.45
CA SER A 20 -3.98 4.35 -6.67
C SER A 20 -3.00 5.53 -6.71
N THR A 21 -2.60 6.06 -5.55
CA THR A 21 -1.62 7.16 -5.43
C THR A 21 -0.22 6.81 -5.97
N TYR A 22 0.08 5.53 -6.15
CA TYR A 22 1.34 5.04 -6.70
C TYR A 22 1.27 4.68 -8.19
N ALA A 23 0.19 5.07 -8.90
CA ALA A 23 0.09 4.86 -10.34
C ALA A 23 1.30 5.45 -11.10
N GLY A 24 1.83 4.69 -12.05
CA GLY A 24 3.01 5.07 -12.83
C GLY A 24 4.35 4.94 -12.08
N LYS A 25 4.36 4.37 -10.87
CA LYS A 25 5.57 4.10 -10.10
C LYS A 25 5.78 2.59 -9.94
N LEU A 26 7.05 2.18 -9.87
CA LEU A 26 7.41 0.83 -9.41
C LEU A 26 7.30 0.79 -7.87
N VAL A 27 6.57 -0.19 -7.34
CA VAL A 27 6.35 -0.32 -5.89
C VAL A 27 6.86 -1.67 -5.40
N LEU A 28 7.62 -1.65 -4.30
CA LEU A 28 8.08 -2.85 -3.59
C LEU A 28 7.35 -2.94 -2.24
N VAL A 29 6.64 -4.05 -2.02
CA VAL A 29 5.95 -4.33 -0.75
C VAL A 29 6.80 -5.30 0.07
N VAL A 30 7.15 -4.91 1.30
CA VAL A 30 7.97 -5.72 2.21
C VAL A 30 7.18 -5.98 3.49
N ASN A 31 6.99 -7.25 3.84
CA ASN A 31 6.46 -7.62 5.15
C ASN A 31 7.58 -7.48 6.19
N VAL A 32 7.30 -6.74 7.27
CA VAL A 32 8.24 -6.49 8.37
C VAL A 32 7.69 -7.07 9.67
N ALA A 33 8.58 -7.47 10.57
CA ALA A 33 8.25 -7.89 11.93
C ALA A 33 9.30 -7.30 12.89
N SER A 34 8.86 -6.93 14.09
CA SER A 34 9.75 -6.52 15.17
C SER A 34 10.16 -7.75 16.00
N TYR A 35 11.33 -7.68 16.65
CA TYR A 35 11.78 -8.69 17.63
C TYR A 35 10.89 -8.70 18.88
#